data_AF-A0A366DLV3-F1
#
_entry.id   AF-A0A366DLV3-F1
#
_cell.length_a   1.000
_cell.length_b   1.000
_cell.length_c   1.000
_cell.angle_alpha   90.00
_cell.angle_beta   90.00
_cell.angle_gamma   90.00
#
_symmetry.space_group_name_H-M   'P 1'
#
loop_
_entity.id
_entity.type
_entity.pdbx_description
1 polymer ?
#
loop_
_entity_poly.entity_id
_entity_poly.type
_entity_poly.pdbx_seq_one_letter_code
_entity_poly.pdbx_strand_id
1 'polypeptide(L)'
;MRYPFCTDLSDKALGITLFQDFECEVDVSLIWDNGEPVLEVNAVYVDSENLSKGESASQFLVHMIADKAERDDDLLTRLIEDEEARFPRAA
;
A
#
# COMPACT_ATOMS: atom_id res chain seq x y z
N MET A 1 2.46 7.05 -6.48
CA MET A 1 1.97 8.17 -5.62
C MET A 1 2.08 7.73 -4.19
N ARG A 2 2.42 8.63 -3.26
CA ARG A 2 2.73 8.25 -1.87
C ARG A 2 1.59 8.61 -0.93
N TYR A 3 1.10 7.64 -0.17
CA TYR A 3 0.02 7.81 0.80
C TYR A 3 0.44 7.35 2.20
N PRO A 4 0.02 8.05 3.26
CA PRO A 4 0.12 7.51 4.62
C PRO A 4 -0.81 6.29 4.74
N PHE A 5 -0.33 5.25 5.41
CA PHE A 5 -1.04 4.00 5.62
C PHE A 5 -0.78 3.51 7.05
N CYS A 6 -1.84 3.11 7.74
CA CYS A 6 -1.77 2.56 9.08
C CYS A 6 -2.44 1.19 9.08
N THR A 7 -1.75 0.17 9.60
CA THR A 7 -2.29 -1.18 9.66
C THR A 7 -1.74 -1.96 10.83
N ASP A 8 -2.49 -2.96 11.29
CA ASP A 8 -1.95 -4.01 12.14
C ASP A 8 -1.19 -5.04 11.30
N LEU A 9 -0.09 -5.55 11.84
CA LEU A 9 0.68 -6.68 11.29
C LEU A 9 0.51 -7.89 12.19
N SER A 10 -0.02 -8.98 11.66
CA SER A 10 -0.37 -10.19 12.42
C SER A 10 0.23 -11.44 11.79
N ASP A 11 0.77 -12.33 12.63
CA ASP A 11 1.09 -13.70 12.23
C ASP A 11 -0.19 -14.54 12.27
N LYS A 12 -0.72 -14.84 11.09
CA LYS A 12 -1.94 -15.64 10.94
C LYS A 12 -1.77 -17.10 11.38
N ALA A 13 -0.58 -17.67 11.28
CA ALA A 13 -0.34 -19.07 11.67
C ALA A 13 -0.36 -19.23 13.19
N LEU A 14 0.12 -18.22 13.91
CA LEU A 14 0.12 -18.20 15.38
C LEU A 14 -1.09 -17.48 15.98
N GLY A 15 -1.88 -16.76 15.17
CA GLY A 15 -3.04 -15.99 15.64
C GLY A 15 -2.68 -14.79 16.51
N ILE A 16 -1.46 -14.27 16.37
CA ILE A 16 -0.94 -13.15 17.18
C ILE A 16 -0.77 -11.89 16.35
N THR A 17 -0.93 -10.73 16.99
CA THR A 17 -0.56 -9.44 16.40
C THR A 17 0.89 -9.13 16.77
N LEU A 18 1.73 -8.92 15.77
CA LEU A 18 3.16 -8.59 15.93
C LEU A 18 3.33 -7.10 16.19
N PHE A 19 2.62 -6.27 15.43
CA PHE A 19 2.63 -4.81 15.55
C PHE A 19 1.21 -4.29 15.42
N GLN A 20 0.80 -3.44 16.36
CA GLN A 20 -0.47 -2.71 16.31
C GLN A 20 -0.22 -1.30 15.80
N ASP A 21 -1.18 -0.76 15.05
CA ASP A 21 -1.17 0.63 14.56
C ASP A 21 0.17 0.98 13.88
N PHE A 22 0.65 0.10 12.99
CA PHE A 22 1.91 0.29 12.30
C PHE A 22 1.77 1.40 11.24
N GLU A 23 2.30 2.57 11.55
CA GLU A 23 2.32 3.74 10.67
C GLU A 23 3.44 3.64 9.62
N CYS A 24 3.08 3.79 8.35
CA CYS A 24 4.02 3.78 7.24
C CYS A 24 3.49 4.62 6.07
N GLU A 25 4.26 4.70 5.01
CA GLU A 25 3.83 5.28 3.76
C GLU A 25 4.00 4.27 2.63
N VAL A 26 3.00 4.19 1.75
CA VAL A 26 3.01 3.29 0.59
C VAL A 26 3.08 4.11 -0.69
N ASP A 27 3.99 3.74 -1.59
CA ASP A 27 4.05 4.29 -2.93
C ASP A 27 3.32 3.36 -3.90
N VAL A 28 2.22 3.84 -4.44
CA VAL A 28 1.23 3.04 -5.18
C VAL A 28 1.07 3.51 -6.62
N SER A 29 0.71 2.58 -7.49
CA SER A 29 0.33 2.82 -8.87
C SER A 29 -1.10 2.37 -9.08
N LEU A 30 -1.86 3.10 -9.90
CA LEU A 30 -3.15 2.64 -10.40
C LEU A 30 -2.92 1.84 -11.68
N ILE A 31 -3.26 0.57 -11.66
CA ILE A 31 -3.24 -0.30 -12.83
C ILE A 31 -4.66 -0.73 -13.18
N TRP A 32 -4.84 -1.26 -14.39
CA TRP A 32 -6.13 -1.77 -14.84
C TRP A 32 -5.98 -3.26 -15.15
N ASP A 33 -6.62 -4.11 -14.35
CA ASP A 33 -6.67 -5.55 -14.58
C ASP A 33 -8.08 -5.95 -15.02
N ASN A 34 -8.20 -6.56 -16.20
CA ASN A 34 -9.48 -6.94 -16.81
C ASN A 34 -10.56 -5.83 -16.87
N GLY A 35 -10.13 -4.56 -16.92
CA GLY A 35 -11.03 -3.41 -16.95
C GLY A 35 -11.47 -2.90 -15.58
N GLU A 36 -10.98 -3.49 -14.49
CA GLU A 36 -11.17 -3.02 -13.13
C GLU A 36 -9.92 -2.28 -12.63
N PRO A 37 -10.07 -1.15 -11.92
CA PRO A 37 -8.95 -0.44 -11.32
C PRO A 37 -8.39 -1.24 -10.14
N VAL A 38 -7.09 -1.49 -10.16
CA VAL A 38 -6.37 -2.21 -9.09
C VAL A 38 -5.24 -1.33 -8.58
N LEU A 39 -5.08 -1.31 -7.26
CA LEU A 39 -3.96 -0.67 -6.60
C LEU A 39 -2.77 -1.63 -6.58
N GLU A 40 -1.62 -1.18 -7.05
CA GLU A 40 -0.36 -1.90 -6.97
C GLU A 40 0.62 -1.15 -6.07
N VAL A 41 1.22 -1.82 -5.08
CA VAL A 41 2.21 -1.21 -4.19
C VAL A 41 3.62 -1.39 -4.77
N ASN A 42 4.25 -0.28 -5.14
CA ASN A 42 5.62 -0.28 -5.68
C ASN A 42 6.69 -0.32 -4.57
N ALA A 43 6.44 0.38 -3.47
CA ALA A 43 7.37 0.47 -2.35
C ALA A 43 6.68 0.83 -1.04
N VAL A 44 7.30 0.43 0.07
CA VAL A 44 6.86 0.78 1.43
C VAL A 44 7.98 1.56 2.13
N TYR A 45 7.59 2.63 2.82
CA TYR A 45 8.49 3.51 3.54
C TYR A 45 8.09 3.61 5.01
N VAL A 46 9.08 3.60 5.89
CA VAL A 46 8.91 3.86 7.33
C VAL A 46 9.96 4.89 7.73
N ASP A 47 9.56 5.94 8.45
CA ASP A 47 10.43 7.08 8.76
C ASP A 47 11.16 7.66 7.54
N SER A 48 10.46 7.73 6.40
CA SER A 48 11.00 8.11 5.08
C SER A 48 12.01 7.14 4.44
N GLU A 49 12.37 6.06 5.09
CA GLU A 49 13.31 5.04 4.58
C GLU A 49 12.59 3.96 3.78
N ASN A 50 13.11 3.60 2.61
CA ASN A 50 12.52 2.59 1.73
C ASN A 50 12.85 1.17 2.21
N LEU A 51 11.88 0.51 2.85
CA LEU A 51 12.02 -0.85 3.36
C LEU A 51 12.07 -1.92 2.26
N SER A 52 11.52 -1.62 1.08
CA SER A 52 11.55 -2.55 -0.07
C SER A 52 12.97 -2.81 -0.58
N LYS A 53 13.94 -1.95 -0.24
CA LYS A 53 15.36 -2.12 -0.54
C LYS A 53 16.17 -2.74 0.62
N GLY A 54 15.50 -3.12 1.71
CA GLY A 54 16.12 -3.66 2.92
C GLY A 54 16.47 -5.15 2.83
N GLU A 55 16.87 -5.70 3.98
CA GLU A 55 17.18 -7.14 4.13
C GLU A 55 15.92 -8.01 4.12
N SER A 56 16.08 -9.33 4.10
CA SER A 56 14.99 -10.31 3.96
C SER A 56 13.86 -10.12 4.98
N ALA A 57 14.19 -9.76 6.22
CA ALA A 57 13.19 -9.49 7.25
C ALA A 57 12.34 -8.24 6.93
N SER A 58 12.97 -7.20 6.40
CA SER A 58 12.29 -5.98 5.96
C SER A 58 11.39 -6.26 4.75
N GLN A 59 11.86 -7.06 3.79
CA GLN A 59 11.05 -7.47 2.64
C GLN A 59 9.82 -8.28 3.05
N PHE A 60 9.93 -9.13 4.09
CA PHE A 60 8.78 -9.83 4.63
C PHE A 60 7.70 -8.86 5.17
N LEU A 61 8.12 -7.83 5.92
CA LEU A 61 7.19 -6.79 6.40
C LEU A 61 6.57 -6.02 5.23
N VAL A 62 7.38 -5.66 4.21
CA VAL A 62 6.92 -4.98 2.99
C VAL A 62 5.81 -5.79 2.30
N HIS A 63 5.99 -7.10 2.14
CA HIS A 63 4.97 -7.95 1.51
C HIS A 63 3.67 -8.00 2.31
N MET A 64 3.75 -8.07 3.65
CA MET A 64 2.53 -8.04 4.48
C MET A 64 1.81 -6.69 4.39
N ILE A 65 2.54 -5.58 4.38
CA ILE A 65 1.98 -4.23 4.26
C ILE A 65 1.37 -4.05 2.87
N ALA A 66 2.05 -4.49 1.82
CA ALA A 66 1.57 -4.42 0.44
C ALA A 66 0.25 -5.19 0.28
N ASP A 67 0.19 -6.44 0.71
CA ASP A 67 -1.04 -7.28 0.64
C ASP A 67 -2.24 -6.67 1.37
N LYS A 68 -1.97 -5.85 2.40
CA LYS A 68 -3.01 -5.12 3.14
C LYS A 68 -3.42 -3.85 2.43
N ALA A 69 -2.46 -3.04 1.96
CA ALA A 69 -2.73 -1.80 1.24
C ALA A 69 -3.42 -2.05 -0.12
N GLU A 70 -3.07 -3.12 -0.83
CA GLU A 70 -3.71 -3.52 -2.10
C GLU A 70 -5.18 -3.95 -1.94
N ARG A 71 -5.59 -4.28 -0.71
CA ARG A 71 -6.98 -4.62 -0.37
C ARG A 71 -7.71 -3.49 0.35
N ASP A 72 -7.10 -2.31 0.44
CA ASP A 72 -7.70 -1.14 1.10
C ASP A 72 -8.53 -0.34 0.08
N ASP A 73 -9.85 -0.52 0.15
CA ASP A 73 -10.81 0.12 -0.77
C ASP A 73 -10.79 1.66 -0.66
N ASP A 74 -10.54 2.19 0.54
CA ASP A 74 -10.46 3.63 0.79
C ASP A 74 -9.22 4.22 0.10
N LEU A 75 -8.08 3.52 0.18
CA LEU A 75 -6.85 3.90 -0.50
C LEU A 75 -6.99 3.83 -2.02
N LEU A 76 -7.64 2.78 -2.56
CA LEU A 76 -7.93 2.67 -3.99
C LEU A 76 -8.84 3.81 -4.46
N THR A 77 -9.90 4.12 -3.70
CA THR A 77 -10.81 5.22 -4.03
C THR A 77 -10.08 6.55 -4.12
N ARG A 78 -9.24 6.86 -3.12
CA ARG A 78 -8.43 8.09 -3.10
C ARG A 78 -7.44 8.16 -4.27
N LEU A 79 -6.82 7.03 -4.62
CA LEU A 79 -5.91 6.92 -5.75
C LEU A 79 -6.63 7.23 -7.08
N ILE A 80 -7.84 6.71 -7.27
CA ILE A 80 -8.66 7.00 -8.46
C ILE A 80 -9.03 8.49 -8.52
N GLU A 81 -9.49 9.07 -7.41
CA GLU A 81 -9.85 10.50 -7.34
C GLU A 81 -8.67 11.42 -7.68
N ASP A 82 -7.49 11.13 -7.14
CA ASP A 82 -6.27 11.91 -7.40
C ASP A 82 -5.78 11.79 -8.87
N GLU A 83 -5.90 10.61 -9.48
CA GLU A 83 -5.58 10.41 -10.90
C GLU A 83 -6.57 11.14 -11.83
N GLU A 84 -7.87 11.10 -11.53
CA GLU A 84 -8.89 11.84 -12.28
C GLU A 84 -8.70 13.36 -12.16
N ALA A 85 -8.31 13.86 -10.99
CA ALA A 85 -8.00 15.27 -10.79
C ALA A 85 -6.75 15.73 -11.56
N ARG A 86 -5.77 14.83 -11.76
CA ARG A 86 -4.55 15.10 -12.54
C ARG A 86 -4.79 15.12 -14.05
N PHE A 87 -5.66 14.26 -14.53
CA PHE A 87 -6.02 14.17 -15.94
C PHE A 87 -7.52 14.38 -16.12
N PRO A 88 -8.02 15.62 -15.95
CA PRO A 88 -9.41 15.91 -16.20
C PRO A 88 -9.72 15.52 -17.64
N ARG A 89 -10.59 14.53 -17.83
CA ARG A 89 -11.04 14.13 -19.16
C ARG A 89 -11.57 15.40 -19.85
N ALA A 90 -10.92 15.82 -20.93
CA ALA A 90 -11.40 16.91 -21.75
C ALA A 90 -12.81 16.54 -22.23
N ALA A 91 -13.82 17.27 -21.73
CA ALA A 91 -15.23 17.10 -22.04
C ALA A 91 -15.53 17.45 -23.50
#